data_AF-N2B5U6-F1
#
_entry.id   AF-N2B5U6-F1
#
_cell.length_a   1.000
_cell.length_b   1.000
_cell.length_c   1.000
_cell.angle_alpha   90.00
_cell.angle_beta   90.00
_cell.angle_gamma   90.00
#
_symmetry.space_group_name_H-M   'P 1'
#
loop_
_entity.id
_entity.type
_entity.pdbx_description
1 polymer ?
#
loop_
_entity_poly.entity_id
_entity_poly.type
_entity_poly.pdbx_seq_one_letter_code
_entity_poly.pdbx_strand_id
1 'polypeptide(L)'
;MIEAFRKIWRFAGVERANINKSVVVKFLNAVFHMLEVSAIYFVIVALTQGNTGNDAAWTALAFMAVSIIGNAVTTAFSKNQQTHAGYFMAANERIKIGNLLKGVPMGFFNENSLGEVTGVCTTVLGNIEML
;
A
#
# COMPACT_ATOMS: atom_id res chain seq x y z
N MET A 1 14.02 4.93 -11.19
CA MET A 1 13.24 4.74 -9.92
C MET A 1 12.26 5.89 -9.69
N ILE A 2 12.71 7.12 -9.44
CA ILE A 2 11.82 8.29 -9.22
C ILE A 2 10.87 8.54 -10.39
N GLU A 3 11.33 8.33 -11.62
CA GLU A 3 10.51 8.49 -12.82
C GLU A 3 9.38 7.46 -12.92
N ALA A 4 9.60 6.24 -12.41
CA ALA A 4 8.58 5.20 -12.35
C ALA A 4 7.48 5.58 -11.34
N PHE A 5 7.86 6.06 -10.14
CA PHE A 5 6.89 6.60 -9.18
C PHE A 5 6.11 7.78 -9.75
N ARG A 6 6.77 8.68 -10.48
CA ARG A 6 6.08 9.80 -11.16
C ARG A 6 5.09 9.31 -12.23
N LYS A 7 5.42 8.25 -12.98
CA LYS A 7 4.50 7.63 -13.96
C LYS A 7 3.30 6.96 -13.27
N ILE A 8 3.51 6.21 -12.20
CA ILE A 8 2.45 5.59 -11.38
C ILE A 8 1.55 6.67 -10.79
N TRP A 9 2.15 7.73 -10.23
CA TRP A 9 1.43 8.88 -9.73
C TRP A 9 0.60 9.55 -10.84
N ARG A 10 1.17 9.70 -12.04
CA ARG A 10 0.44 10.26 -13.17
C ARG A 10 -0.75 9.40 -13.55
N PHE A 11 -0.56 8.09 -13.61
CA PHE A 11 -1.55 7.07 -13.92
C PHE A 11 -2.69 7.03 -12.89
N ALA A 12 -2.40 7.28 -11.61
CA ALA A 12 -3.40 7.25 -10.54
C ALA A 12 -4.47 8.36 -10.64
N GLY A 13 -4.26 9.41 -11.43
CA GLY A 13 -5.28 10.42 -11.77
C GLY A 13 -6.13 10.90 -10.58
N VAL A 14 -7.42 10.56 -10.60
CA VAL A 14 -8.44 10.93 -9.59
C VAL A 14 -8.23 10.21 -8.25
N GLU A 15 -7.67 8.99 -8.27
CA GLU A 15 -7.41 8.16 -7.09
C GLU A 15 -6.12 8.51 -6.34
N ARG A 16 -5.38 9.54 -6.79
CA ARG A 16 -4.13 10.01 -6.14
C ARG A 16 -4.32 10.35 -4.66
N ALA A 17 -5.47 10.91 -4.28
CA ALA A 17 -5.76 11.25 -2.89
C ALA A 17 -5.82 10.00 -2.01
N ASN A 18 -6.36 8.90 -2.54
CA ASN A 18 -6.48 7.62 -1.84
C ASN A 18 -5.12 6.93 -1.71
N ILE A 19 -4.27 6.98 -2.74
CA ILE A 19 -2.89 6.48 -2.69
C ILE A 19 -2.05 7.27 -1.70
N ASN A 20 -2.13 8.61 -1.71
CA ASN A 20 -1.35 9.41 -0.76
C ASN A 20 -1.80 9.15 0.69
N LYS A 21 -3.11 8.99 0.91
CA LYS A 21 -3.66 8.64 2.22
C LYS A 21 -3.20 7.26 2.67
N SER A 22 -3.18 6.25 1.78
CA SER A 22 -2.69 4.91 2.13
C SER A 22 -1.21 4.92 2.48
N VAL A 23 -0.38 5.69 1.77
CA VAL A 23 1.06 5.85 2.08
C VAL A 23 1.28 6.49 3.46
N VAL A 24 0.53 7.56 3.78
CA VAL A 24 0.62 8.22 5.09
C VAL A 24 0.20 7.27 6.21
N VAL A 25 -0.88 6.51 6.02
CA VAL A 25 -1.35 5.52 7.00
C VAL A 25 -0.31 4.40 7.16
N LYS A 26 0.29 3.92 6.06
CA LYS A 26 1.39 2.93 6.11
C LYS A 26 2.62 3.44 6.86
N PHE A 27 2.95 4.73 6.70
CA PHE A 27 4.03 5.37 7.45
C PHE A 27 3.73 5.43 8.94
N LEU A 28 2.51 5.85 9.31
CA LEU A 28 2.05 5.83 10.70
C LEU A 28 2.14 4.42 11.30
N ASN A 29 1.81 3.40 10.50
CA ASN A 29 1.91 2.01 10.90
C ASN A 29 3.35 1.58 11.23
N ALA A 30 4.30 2.02 10.39
CA ALA A 30 5.72 1.74 10.62
C ALA A 30 6.23 2.39 11.91
N VAL A 31 5.71 3.57 12.27
CA VAL A 31 6.02 4.24 13.55
C VAL A 31 5.49 3.42 14.74
N PHE A 32 4.27 2.88 14.66
CA PHE A 32 3.76 1.97 15.69
C PHE A 32 4.60 0.68 15.80
N HIS A 33 5.03 0.12 14.68
CA HIS A 33 5.95 -1.02 14.70
C HIS A 33 7.30 -0.67 15.35
N MET A 34 7.84 0.52 15.12
CA MET A 34 9.05 0.98 15.82
C MET A 34 8.82 1.11 17.34
N LEU A 35 7.64 1.54 17.78
CA LEU A 35 7.26 1.56 19.19
C LEU A 35 7.27 0.15 19.80
N GLU A 36 6.82 -0.87 19.07
CA GLU A 36 6.89 -2.27 19.50
C GLU A 36 8.35 -2.72 19.77
N VAL A 37 9.27 -2.39 18.87
CA VAL A 37 10.70 -2.68 19.03
C VAL A 37 11.29 -1.95 20.24
N SER A 38 10.85 -0.71 20.50
CA SER A 38 11.30 0.06 21.67
C SER A 38 10.78 -0.51 23.00
N ALA A 39 9.59 -1.12 23.02
CA ALA A 39 9.08 -1.80 24.20
C ALA A 39 9.94 -3.02 24.58
N ILE A 40 10.40 -3.79 23.59
CA ILE A 40 11.34 -4.91 23.80
C ILE A 40 12.65 -4.40 24.43
N TYR A 41 13.20 -3.28 23.92
CA TYR A 41 14.40 -2.67 24.48
C TYR A 41 14.23 -2.26 25.95
N PHE A 42 13.10 -1.63 26.29
CA PHE A 42 12.80 -1.24 27.68
C PHE A 42 12.72 -2.44 28.63
N VAL A 43 12.12 -3.55 28.19
CA VAL A 43 12.08 -4.81 28.96
C VAL A 43 13.49 -5.33 29.22
N ILE A 44 14.36 -5.33 28.21
CA ILE A 44 15.75 -5.79 28.35
C ILE A 44 16.50 -4.91 29.36
N VAL A 45 16.37 -3.59 29.28
CA VAL A 45 17.02 -2.65 30.21
C VAL A 45 16.54 -2.85 31.65
N ALA A 46 15.23 -3.00 31.86
CA ALA A 46 14.65 -3.24 33.19
C ALA A 46 15.15 -4.54 33.82
N LEU A 47 15.27 -5.61 33.02
CA LEU A 47 15.85 -6.88 33.46
C LEU A 47 17.34 -6.75 33.79
N THR A 48 18.09 -5.95 33.01
CA THR A 48 19.54 -5.77 33.18
C THR A 48 19.89 -4.89 34.39
N GLN A 49 19.01 -3.97 34.77
CA GLN A 49 19.18 -3.10 35.95
C GLN A 49 18.72 -3.76 37.26
N GLY A 50 18.20 -4.99 37.24
CA GLY A 50 17.83 -5.74 38.44
C GLY A 50 16.59 -5.21 39.18
N ASN A 51 15.86 -4.27 38.59
CA ASN A 51 14.63 -3.72 39.19
C ASN A 51 13.43 -4.60 38.82
N THR A 52 13.24 -5.69 39.55
CA THR A 52 12.07 -6.59 39.44
C THR A 52 10.85 -5.99 40.13
N GLY A 53 10.52 -4.73 39.83
CA GLY A 53 9.28 -4.10 40.24
C GLY A 53 8.15 -4.52 39.31
N ASN A 54 7.01 -4.93 39.88
CA ASN A 54 5.79 -5.31 39.13
C ASN A 54 5.33 -4.21 38.16
N ASP A 55 5.70 -2.95 38.44
CA ASP A 55 5.38 -1.76 37.63
C ASP A 55 6.07 -1.76 36.26
N ALA A 56 7.29 -2.30 36.15
CA ALA A 56 8.02 -2.41 34.88
C ALA A 56 7.35 -3.44 33.93
N ALA A 57 6.83 -4.52 34.49
CA ALA A 57 6.09 -5.53 33.73
C ALA A 57 4.74 -4.98 33.22
N TRP A 58 4.01 -4.25 34.07
CA TRP A 58 2.73 -3.65 33.68
C TRP A 58 2.88 -2.53 32.64
N THR A 59 3.90 -1.70 32.75
CA THR A 59 4.18 -0.65 31.76
C THR A 59 4.57 -1.24 30.41
N ALA A 60 5.42 -2.27 30.38
CA ALA A 60 5.77 -2.97 29.14
C ALA A 60 4.55 -3.65 28.49
N LEU A 61 3.67 -4.27 29.29
CA LEU A 61 2.45 -4.91 28.81
C LEU A 61 1.48 -3.88 28.22
N ALA A 62 1.31 -2.72 28.87
CA ALA A 62 0.50 -1.63 28.35
C ALA A 62 1.04 -1.08 27.02
N PHE A 63 2.36 -0.89 26.90
CA PHE A 63 3.00 -0.44 25.65
C PHE A 63 2.80 -1.44 24.51
N MET A 64 2.97 -2.74 24.77
CA MET A 64 2.71 -3.79 23.77
C MET A 64 1.25 -3.81 23.34
N ALA A 65 0.31 -3.73 24.29
CA ALA A 65 -1.12 -3.75 23.98
C ALA A 65 -1.52 -2.57 23.07
N VAL A 66 -1.05 -1.35 23.40
CA VAL A 66 -1.31 -0.16 22.57
C VAL A 66 -0.67 -0.29 21.19
N SER A 67 0.55 -0.81 21.11
CA SER A 67 1.25 -1.00 19.83
C SER A 67 0.53 -1.99 18.92
N ILE A 68 0.12 -3.15 19.44
CA ILE A 68 -0.57 -4.19 18.68
C ILE A 68 -1.93 -3.67 18.19
N ILE A 69 -2.70 -3.00 19.04
CA ILE A 69 -4.01 -2.43 18.66
C ILE A 69 -3.82 -1.33 17.61
N GLY A 70 -2.87 -0.40 17.83
CA GLY A 70 -2.56 0.67 16.90
C GLY A 70 -2.13 0.15 15.53
N ASN A 71 -1.27 -0.86 15.49
CA ASN A 71 -0.82 -1.52 14.27
C ASN A 71 -1.96 -2.27 13.57
N ALA A 72 -2.81 -3.00 14.30
CA ALA A 72 -3.94 -3.72 13.72
C ALA A 72 -4.92 -2.77 13.02
N VAL A 73 -5.29 -1.66 13.68
CA VAL A 73 -6.22 -0.66 13.12
C VAL A 73 -5.60 0.05 11.92
N THR A 74 -4.34 0.48 12.04
CA THR A 74 -3.64 1.22 10.99
C THR A 74 -3.39 0.33 9.77
N THR A 75 -3.02 -0.93 9.97
CA THR A 75 -2.87 -1.93 8.92
C THR A 75 -4.19 -2.21 8.21
N ALA A 76 -5.29 -2.38 8.95
CA ALA A 76 -6.60 -2.64 8.38
C ALA A 76 -7.05 -1.49 7.47
N PHE A 77 -6.91 -0.25 7.95
CA PHE A 77 -7.29 0.94 7.19
C PHE A 77 -6.38 1.14 5.97
N SER A 78 -5.06 0.98 6.12
CA SER A 78 -4.11 1.12 5.02
C SER A 78 -4.33 0.09 3.93
N LYS A 79 -4.59 -1.17 4.29
CA LYS A 79 -4.83 -2.24 3.32
C LYS A 79 -6.11 -1.97 2.54
N ASN A 80 -7.20 -1.62 3.21
CA ASN A 80 -8.47 -1.36 2.54
C ASN A 80 -8.36 -0.17 1.55
N GLN A 81 -7.70 0.91 1.97
CA GLN A 81 -7.50 2.08 1.11
C GLN A 81 -6.58 1.79 -0.08
N GLN A 82 -5.53 0.96 0.10
CA GLN A 82 -4.65 0.53 -0.97
C GLN A 82 -5.39 -0.37 -1.98
N THR A 83 -6.16 -1.33 -1.50
CA THR A 83 -6.98 -2.22 -2.33
C THR A 83 -7.97 -1.43 -3.17
N HIS A 84 -8.74 -0.52 -2.56
CA HIS A 84 -9.69 0.31 -3.28
C HIS A 84 -8.99 1.18 -4.35
N ALA A 85 -7.87 1.80 -4.00
CA ALA A 85 -7.11 2.62 -4.95
C ALA A 85 -6.60 1.80 -6.14
N GLY A 86 -6.05 0.61 -5.91
CA GLY A 86 -5.52 -0.27 -6.97
C GLY A 86 -6.61 -0.73 -7.94
N TYR A 87 -7.73 -1.22 -7.42
CA TYR A 87 -8.86 -1.69 -8.25
C TYR A 87 -9.50 -0.57 -9.08
N PHE A 88 -9.77 0.60 -8.48
CA PHE A 88 -10.40 1.71 -9.19
C PHE A 88 -9.46 2.40 -10.19
N MET A 89 -8.16 2.45 -9.90
CA MET A 89 -7.14 2.94 -10.83
C MET A 89 -7.03 2.06 -12.07
N ALA A 90 -6.96 0.73 -11.89
CA ALA A 90 -6.90 -0.22 -13.01
C ALA A 90 -8.20 -0.22 -13.84
N ALA A 91 -9.37 -0.15 -13.18
CA ALA A 91 -10.67 -0.12 -13.86
C ALA A 91 -10.84 1.13 -14.73
N ASN A 92 -10.50 2.31 -14.21
CA ASN A 92 -10.58 3.56 -14.97
C ASN A 92 -9.67 3.53 -16.20
N GLU A 93 -8.45 3.00 -16.07
CA GLU A 93 -7.55 2.94 -17.22
C GLU A 93 -7.95 1.86 -18.24
N ARG A 94 -8.54 0.73 -17.81
CA ARG A 94 -9.17 -0.25 -18.73
C ARG A 94 -10.28 0.40 -19.57
N ILE A 95 -11.14 1.21 -18.97
CA ILE A 95 -12.23 1.91 -19.69
C ILE A 95 -11.66 2.91 -20.70
N LYS A 96 -10.64 3.67 -20.31
CA LYS A 96 -9.99 4.66 -21.17
C LYS A 96 -9.30 4.02 -22.37
N ILE A 97 -8.56 2.93 -22.16
CA ILE A 97 -7.94 2.16 -23.25
C ILE A 97 -9.02 1.60 -24.18
N GLY A 98 -10.10 1.04 -23.63
CA GLY A 98 -11.23 0.55 -24.42
C GLY A 98 -11.88 1.64 -25.27
N ASN A 99 -12.01 2.87 -24.76
CA ASN A 99 -12.54 4.00 -25.53
C ASN A 99 -11.59 4.47 -26.64
N LEU A 100 -10.27 4.42 -26.42
CA LEU A 100 -9.29 4.72 -27.46
C LEU A 100 -9.33 3.68 -28.57
N LEU A 101 -9.38 2.39 -28.23
CA LEU A 101 -9.42 1.28 -29.20
C LEU A 101 -10.63 1.36 -30.14
N LYS A 102 -11.76 1.91 -29.70
CA LYS A 102 -12.94 2.13 -30.57
C LYS A 102 -12.68 3.09 -31.73
N GLY A 103 -11.74 4.03 -31.57
CA GLY A 103 -11.43 5.04 -32.59
C GLY A 103 -10.22 4.70 -33.47
N VAL A 104 -9.59 3.55 -33.26
CA VAL A 104 -8.34 3.18 -33.93
C VAL A 104 -8.63 2.54 -35.29
N PRO A 105 -7.92 2.94 -36.37
CA PRO A 105 -8.11 2.34 -37.69
C PRO A 105 -7.72 0.86 -37.69
N MET A 106 -8.45 0.04 -38.45
CA MET A 106 -8.23 -1.43 -38.50
C MET A 106 -6.81 -1.83 -38.91
N GLY A 107 -6.07 -0.98 -39.64
CA GLY A 107 -4.66 -1.21 -39.98
C GLY A 107 -3.74 -1.34 -38.76
N PHE A 108 -4.06 -0.65 -37.65
CA PHE A 108 -3.30 -0.77 -36.40
C PHE A 108 -3.37 -2.18 -35.79
N PHE A 109 -4.54 -2.84 -35.89
CA PHE A 109 -4.73 -4.23 -35.43
C PHE A 109 -4.13 -5.27 -36.37
N ASN A 110 -3.74 -4.86 -37.58
CA ASN A 110 -3.03 -5.68 -38.54
C ASN A 110 -1.51 -5.60 -38.33
N GLU A 111 -1.01 -4.43 -37.90
CA GLU A 111 0.40 -4.20 -37.57
C GLU A 111 0.76 -4.66 -36.15
N ASN A 112 -0.14 -4.50 -35.18
CA ASN A 112 0.05 -4.92 -33.79
C ASN A 112 -0.81 -6.15 -33.50
N SER A 113 -0.27 -7.15 -32.84
CA SER A 113 -1.02 -8.38 -32.58
C SER A 113 -2.18 -8.13 -31.61
N LEU A 114 -3.37 -8.67 -31.93
CA LEU A 114 -4.53 -8.64 -31.02
C LEU A 114 -4.22 -9.26 -29.65
N GLY A 115 -3.30 -10.25 -29.63
CA GLY A 115 -2.81 -10.88 -28.41
C GLY A 115 -2.03 -9.90 -27.51
N GLU A 116 -1.21 -9.04 -28.09
CA GLU A 116 -0.45 -8.02 -27.35
C GLU A 116 -1.38 -6.95 -26.78
N VAL A 117 -2.33 -6.44 -27.57
CA VAL A 117 -3.34 -5.48 -27.10
C VAL A 117 -4.15 -6.05 -25.94
N THR A 118 -4.56 -7.31 -26.05
CA THR A 118 -5.30 -8.01 -25.00
C THR A 118 -4.43 -8.25 -23.77
N GLY A 119 -3.17 -8.66 -23.93
CA GLY A 119 -2.21 -8.87 -22.84
C GLY A 119 -1.89 -7.59 -22.07
N VAL A 120 -1.84 -6.44 -22.73
CA VAL A 120 -1.71 -5.14 -22.06
C VAL A 120 -2.96 -4.84 -21.21
N CYS A 121 -4.16 -5.13 -21.73
CA CYS A 121 -5.41 -4.86 -21.03
C CYS A 121 -5.68 -5.80 -19.84
N THR A 122 -5.14 -7.02 -19.86
CA THR A 122 -5.38 -8.03 -18.82
C THR A 122 -4.18 -8.16 -17.89
N THR A 123 -3.02 -8.55 -18.42
CA THR A 123 -1.82 -8.89 -17.64
C THR A 123 -1.10 -7.64 -17.14
N VAL A 124 -0.81 -6.67 -18.01
CA VAL A 124 -0.05 -5.47 -17.58
C VAL A 124 -0.88 -4.62 -16.63
N LEU A 125 -2.16 -4.40 -16.94
CA LEU A 125 -3.08 -3.71 -16.03
C LEU A 125 -3.31 -4.49 -14.74
N GLY A 126 -3.41 -5.82 -14.78
CA GLY A 126 -3.49 -6.65 -13.58
C GLY A 126 -2.23 -6.56 -12.70
N ASN A 127 -1.06 -6.43 -13.30
CA ASN A 127 0.19 -6.20 -12.55
C ASN A 127 0.22 -4.81 -11.88
N ILE A 128 -0.43 -3.80 -12.48
CA ILE A 128 -0.56 -2.47 -11.87
C ILE A 128 -1.57 -2.48 -10.71
N GLU A 129 -2.60 -3.32 -10.78
CA GLU A 129 -3.60 -3.51 -9.74
C GLU A 129 -3.02 -4.10 -8.44
N MET A 130 -2.00 -4.96 -8.57
CA MET A 130 -1.32 -5.64 -7.46
C MET A 130 -0.12 -4.87 -6.86
N LEU A 131 0.25 -3.71 -7.42
CA LEU A 131 1.34 -2.84 -6.93
C LEU A 131 0.91 -2.00 -5.71
#